data_AF-A0A2D1IRL4-F1
#
_entry.id   AF-A0A2D1IRL4-F1
#
_cell.length_a   1.000
_cell.length_b   1.000
_cell.length_c   1.000
_cell.angle_alpha   90.00
_cell.angle_beta   90.00
_cell.angle_gamma   90.00
#
_symmetry.space_group_name_H-M   'P 1'
#
loop_
_entity.id
_entity.type
_entity.pdbx_description
1 polymer ?
#
loop_
_entity_poly.entity_id
_entity_poly.type
_entity_poly.pdbx_seq_one_letter_code
_entity_poly.pdbx_strand_id
1 'polypeptide(L)' 'MPIQEVTLTDQEKQIVEEVQTMLGLSSIEETLEHLTRARTQEMLAKLAGQELKSKRHLF' A
#
# COMPACT_ATOMS: atom_id res chain seq x y z
N MET A 1 14.71 -6.10 4.11
CA MET A 1 13.50 -6.72 3.54
C MET A 1 13.95 -7.83 2.62
N PRO A 2 13.31 -9.01 2.60
CA PRO A 2 13.61 -10.02 1.59
C PRO A 2 13.34 -9.43 0.20
N ILE A 3 14.26 -9.67 -0.73
CA ILE A 3 14.09 -9.25 -2.13
C ILE A 3 13.15 -10.28 -2.77
N GLN A 4 11.91 -9.88 -3.02
CA GLN A 4 10.91 -10.66 -3.72
C GLN A 4 10.80 -10.10 -5.14
N GLU A 5 11.08 -10.93 -6.14
CA GLU A 5 10.83 -10.54 -7.53
C GLU A 5 9.33 -10.48 -7.79
N VAL A 6 8.88 -9.38 -8.39
CA VAL A 6 7.50 -9.17 -8.79
C VAL A 6 7.50 -8.76 -10.25
N THR A 7 6.76 -9.51 -11.06
CA THR A 7 6.56 -9.19 -12.48
C THR A 7 5.23 -8.50 -12.63
N LEU A 8 5.26 -7.27 -13.14
CA LEU A 8 4.05 -6.53 -13.50
C LEU A 8 3.67 -6.87 -14.95
N THR A 9 2.37 -6.98 -15.20
CA THR A 9 1.84 -6.90 -16.57
C THR A 9 2.05 -5.50 -17.15
N ASP A 10 1.97 -5.36 -18.47
CA ASP A 10 2.15 -4.06 -19.15
C ASP A 10 1.16 -3.01 -18.64
N GLN A 11 -0.09 -3.42 -18.38
CA GLN A 11 -1.13 -2.53 -17.84
C GLN A 11 -0.81 -2.10 -16.40
N GLU A 12 -0.41 -3.03 -15.53
CA GLU A 12 -0.02 -2.69 -14.16
C GLU A 12 1.18 -1.75 -14.13
N LYS A 13 2.16 -1.99 -15.01
CA LYS A 13 3.33 -1.12 -15.14
C LYS A 13 2.93 0.30 -15.55
N GLN A 14 2.06 0.44 -16.54
CA GLN A 14 1.57 1.75 -16.98
C GLN A 14 0.89 2.50 -15.83
N ILE A 15 0.04 1.82 -15.06
CA ILE A 15 -0.63 2.43 -13.89
C ILE A 15 0.41 2.92 -12.87
N VAL A 16 1.45 2.12 -12.60
CA VAL A 16 2.51 2.51 -11.66
C VAL A 16 3.32 3.70 -12.19
N GLU A 17 3.60 3.78 -13.49
CA GLU A 17 4.29 4.92 -14.11
C GLU A 17 3.47 6.23 -14.05
N GLU A 18 2.15 6.13 -14.24
CA GLU A 18 1.23 7.27 -14.08
C GLU A 18 1.24 7.80 -12.63
N VAL A 19 1.18 6.88 -11.66
CA VAL A 19 1.25 7.22 -10.23
C VAL A 19 2.62 7.78 -9.85
N GLN A 20 3.71 7.19 -10.37
CA GLN A 20 5.07 7.68 -10.15
C GLN A 20 5.18 9.15 -10.59
N THR A 21 4.68 9.47 -11.78
CA THR A 21 4.68 10.84 -12.32
C THR A 21 3.84 11.78 -11.47
N MET A 22 2.65 11.35 -11.04
CA MET A 22 1.74 12.13 -10.21
C MET A 22 2.34 12.48 -8.84
N LEU A 23 3.09 11.54 -8.25
CA LEU A 23 3.71 11.69 -6.93
C LEU A 23 5.13 12.27 -7.00
N GLY A 24 5.72 12.40 -8.19
CA GLY A 24 7.08 12.89 -8.38
C GLY A 24 8.16 11.97 -7.82
N LEU A 25 7.93 10.65 -7.85
CA LEU A 25 8.84 9.65 -7.29
C LEU A 25 9.92 9.24 -8.30
N SER A 26 11.09 8.86 -7.77
CA SER A 26 12.30 8.66 -8.57
C SER A 26 12.34 7.34 -9.32
N SER A 27 11.65 6.30 -8.84
CA SER A 27 11.59 4.99 -9.49
C SER A 27 10.27 4.25 -9.28
N ILE A 28 10.06 3.19 -10.07
CA ILE A 28 8.94 2.25 -9.92
C ILE A 28 9.01 1.58 -8.54
N GLU A 29 10.20 1.17 -8.09
CA GLU A 29 10.41 0.53 -6.80
C GLU A 29 10.03 1.46 -5.64
N GLU A 30 10.46 2.72 -5.69
CA GLU A 30 10.08 3.71 -4.68
C GLU A 30 8.56 3.94 -4.67
N THR A 31 7.94 3.94 -5.86
CA THR A 31 6.50 4.07 -6.01
C THR A 31 5.76 2.88 -5.39
N LEU A 32 6.22 1.65 -5.66
CA LEU A 32 5.66 0.44 -5.06
C LEU A 32 5.85 0.41 -3.54
N GLU A 33 7.02 0.84 -3.03
CA GLU A 33 7.26 0.95 -1.59
C GLU A 33 6.29 1.94 -0.94
N HIS A 34 6.14 3.11 -1.55
CA HIS A 34 5.23 4.17 -1.08
C HIS A 34 3.79 3.65 -0.99
N LEU A 35 3.29 3.06 -2.08
CA LEU A 35 1.93 2.53 -2.16
C LEU A 35 1.69 1.39 -1.17
N THR A 36 2.66 0.48 -1.04
CA THR A 36 2.57 -0.64 -0.10
C THR A 36 2.50 -0.13 1.33
N ARG A 37 3.35 0.84 1.70
CA ARG A 37 3.36 1.45 3.03
C ARG A 37 2.02 2.13 3.35
N ALA A 38 1.50 2.91 2.41
CA ALA A 38 0.20 3.57 2.56
C ALA A 38 -0.93 2.54 2.78
N ARG A 39 -0.94 1.46 2.00
CA ARG A 39 -1.91 0.37 2.16
C ARG A 39 -1.79 -0.34 3.50
N THR A 40 -0.57 -0.65 3.96
CA THR A 40 -0.35 -1.28 5.26
C THR A 40 -0.87 -0.39 6.39
N GLN A 41 -0.60 0.91 6.34
CA GLN A 41 -1.10 1.86 7.34
C GLN A 41 -2.63 1.92 7.36
N GLU A 42 -3.26 1.96 6.20
CA GLU A 42 -4.73 1.92 6.08
C GLU A 42 -5.31 0.63 6.68
N MET A 43 -4.70 -0.52 6.41
CA MET A 43 -5.13 -1.81 6.96
C MET A 43 -4.99 -1.86 8.48
N LEU A 44 -3.86 -1.40 9.02
CA LEU A 44 -3.64 -1.33 10.48
C LEU A 44 -4.65 -0.42 11.15
N ALA A 45 -4.96 0.75 10.56
CA ALA A 45 -5.98 1.65 11.09
C ALA A 45 -7.37 1.01 11.10
N LYS A 46 -7.74 0.27 10.05
CA LYS A 46 -9.00 -0.47 9.98
C LYS A 46 -9.08 -1.55 11.05
N LEU A 47 -8.01 -2.33 11.23
CA LEU A 47 -7.95 -3.38 12.26
C LEU A 47 -8.10 -2.78 13.66
N ALA A 48 -7.34 -1.72 13.98
CA ALA A 48 -7.46 -1.03 15.26
C ALA A 48 -8.89 -0.51 15.49
N GLY A 49 -9.52 0.08 14.48
CA GLY A 49 -10.91 0.54 14.55
C GLY A 49 -11.91 -0.60 14.76
N GLN A 50 -11.70 -1.76 14.13
CA GLN A 50 -12.52 -2.95 14.32
C GLN A 50 -12.37 -3.53 15.73
N GLU A 51 -11.16 -3.60 16.26
CA GLU A 51 -10.89 -4.05 17.63
C GLU A 51 -11.60 -3.16 18.66
N LEU A 52 -11.51 -1.84 18.50
CA LEU A 52 -12.20 -0.89 19.38
C LEU A 52 -13.73 -1.09 19.36
N LYS A 53 -14.32 -1.31 18.17
CA LYS A 53 -15.76 -1.61 18.04
C LYS A 53 -16.14 -2.93 18.70
N SER A 54 -15.34 -3.98 18.50
CA SER A 54 -15.58 -5.30 19.10
C SER A 54 -15.57 -5.23 20.63
N LYS A 55 -14.60 -4.52 21.22
CA LYS A 55 -14.52 -4.34 22.69
C LYS A 55 -15.67 -3.50 23.24
N ARG A 56 -16.23 -2.57 22.47
CA ARG A 56 -17.35 -1.71 22.91
C ARG A 56 -18.67 -2.46 23.09
N HIS A 57 -18.83 -3.63 22.49
CA HIS A 57 -20.00 -4.51 22.68
C HIS A 57 -19.84 -5.50 23.84
N LEU A 58 -18.66 -5.53 24.49
CA LEU A 58 -18.35 -6.38 25.65
C LEU A 58 -18.48 -5.64 26.99
N PHE A 59 -18.95 -4.39 26.98
CA PHE A 59 -19.28 -3.58 28.16
C PHE A 59 -20.76 -3.19 28.15
#